data_AF-A0A813SIJ2-F1
#
_entry.id   AF-A0A813SIJ2-F1
#
_cell.length_a   1.000
_cell.length_b   1.000
_cell.length_c   1.000
_cell.angle_alpha   90.00
_cell.angle_beta   90.00
_cell.angle_gamma   90.00
#
_symmetry.space_group_name_H-M   'P 1'
#
loop_
_entity.id
_entity.type
_entity.pdbx_description
1 polymer ?
#
loop_
_entity_poly.entity_id
_entity_poly.type
_entity_poly.pdbx_seq_one_letter_code
_entity_poly.pdbx_strand_id
1 'polypeptide(L)'
;VDSNVNCNGQPDGVFLSSPYCNVFHRCIFGSRFDFRCARGNNVSYDLWWNQQTNVCDWPCRVQCTNQLFGSTTSTQQVQSESLAFFNNDCRAYPRIF
;
A
#
# COMPACT_ATOMS: atom_id res chain seq x y z
N VAL A 1 16.77 -0.93 3.55
CA VAL A 1 16.06 -2.13 3.07
C VAL A 1 15.85 -3.03 4.28
N ASP A 2 14.59 -3.32 4.64
CA ASP A 2 14.28 -4.20 5.77
C ASP A 2 14.80 -5.61 5.48
N SER A 3 15.88 -5.98 6.16
CA SER A 3 16.65 -7.21 5.96
C SER A 3 15.99 -8.45 6.57
N ASN A 4 14.84 -8.33 7.23
CA ASN A 4 14.22 -9.45 7.95
C ASN A 4 13.05 -10.10 7.19
N VAL A 5 12.60 -9.51 6.08
CA VAL A 5 11.50 -10.03 5.28
C VAL A 5 12.07 -10.85 4.11
N ASN A 6 12.17 -12.17 4.30
CA ASN A 6 12.73 -13.12 3.33
C ASN A 6 11.65 -14.09 2.79
N CYS A 7 11.92 -14.66 1.60
CA CYS A 7 11.06 -15.67 0.97
C CYS A 7 11.45 -17.10 1.31
N ASN A 8 12.34 -17.31 2.29
CA ASN A 8 12.83 -18.62 2.64
C ASN A 8 11.73 -19.44 3.33
N GLY A 9 11.36 -20.57 2.74
CA GLY A 9 10.28 -21.42 3.25
C GLY A 9 8.87 -20.85 3.03
N GLN A 10 8.75 -19.75 2.29
CA GLN A 10 7.46 -19.17 1.92
C GLN A 10 6.94 -19.78 0.61
N PRO A 11 5.62 -20.03 0.49
CA PRO A 11 5.02 -20.43 -0.78
C PRO A 11 5.22 -19.36 -1.87
N ASP A 12 5.30 -19.80 -3.12
CA ASP A 12 5.35 -18.89 -4.26
C ASP A 12 4.09 -18.01 -4.33
N GLY A 13 4.28 -16.73 -4.61
CA GLY A 13 3.20 -15.75 -4.74
C GLY A 13 2.71 -15.13 -3.43
N VAL A 14 3.25 -15.50 -2.26
CA VAL A 14 2.84 -14.88 -0.98
C VAL A 14 3.24 -13.40 -0.91
N PHE A 15 2.41 -12.60 -0.23
CA PHE A 15 2.69 -11.20 0.07
C PHE A 15 3.26 -11.05 1.48
N LEU A 16 4.37 -10.33 1.60
CA LEU A 16 5.04 -10.07 2.87
C LEU A 16 4.80 -8.63 3.33
N SER A 17 4.84 -8.42 4.66
CA SER A 17 4.66 -7.10 5.28
C SER A 17 5.77 -6.13 4.85
N SER A 18 5.41 -4.87 4.60
CA SER A 18 6.36 -3.80 4.31
C SER A 18 6.41 -2.76 5.44
N PRO A 19 7.59 -2.17 5.72
CA PRO A 19 7.70 -1.01 6.60
C PRO A 19 7.14 0.27 5.98
N TYR A 20 6.62 0.23 4.74
CA TYR A 20 5.99 1.36 4.08
C TYR A 20 4.56 1.03 3.66
N CYS A 21 3.63 1.97 3.83
CA CYS A 21 2.22 1.73 3.49
C CYS A 21 1.96 1.66 1.98
N ASN A 22 2.77 2.34 1.17
CA ASN A 22 2.66 2.37 -0.29
C ASN A 22 3.57 1.35 -0.99
N VAL A 23 4.15 0.40 -0.25
CA VAL A 23 5.01 -0.65 -0.80
C VAL A 23 4.51 -2.01 -0.33
N PHE A 24 4.58 -3.00 -1.20
CA PHE A 24 4.33 -4.40 -0.85
C PHE A 24 5.42 -5.29 -1.42
N HIS A 25 5.60 -6.44 -0.78
CA HIS A 25 6.61 -7.42 -1.16
C HIS A 25 5.90 -8.69 -1.60
N ARG A 26 6.36 -9.29 -2.72
CA ARG A 26 5.85 -10.56 -3.19
C ARG A 26 6.99 -11.53 -3.43
N CYS A 27 6.81 -12.76 -2.99
CA CYS A 27 7.74 -13.84 -3.31
C CYS A 27 7.43 -14.39 -4.70
N ILE A 28 8.45 -14.44 -5.55
CA ILE A 28 8.39 -15.03 -6.89
C ILE A 28 9.62 -15.92 -7.05
N PHE A 29 9.42 -17.22 -7.25
CA PHE A 29 10.48 -18.23 -7.37
C PHE A 29 11.53 -18.16 -6.25
N GLY A 30 11.08 -18.06 -5.00
CA GLY A 30 11.94 -17.99 -3.82
C GLY A 30 12.69 -16.66 -3.65
N SER A 31 12.47 -15.68 -4.53
CA SER A 31 13.06 -14.35 -4.47
C SER A 31 12.02 -13.31 -4.07
N ARG A 32 12.43 -12.34 -3.26
CA ARG A 32 11.57 -11.20 -2.86
C ARG A 32 11.62 -10.12 -3.94
N PHE A 33 10.45 -9.65 -4.35
CA PHE A 33 10.27 -8.49 -5.22
C PHE A 33 9.48 -7.40 -4.52
N ASP A 34 9.93 -6.16 -4.68
CA ASP A 34 9.35 -4.99 -4.03
C ASP A 34 8.57 -4.18 -5.06
N PHE A 35 7.31 -3.85 -4.74
CA PHE A 35 6.40 -3.13 -5.61
C PHE A 35 5.86 -1.90 -4.90
N ARG A 36 5.87 -0.76 -5.57
CA ARG A 36 5.23 0.47 -5.10
C ARG A 36 3.83 0.56 -5.69
N CYS A 37 2.84 0.87 -4.86
CA CYS A 37 1.49 1.15 -5.33
C CYS A 37 1.44 2.38 -6.22
N ALA A 38 0.47 2.42 -7.14
CA ALA A 38 0.32 3.51 -8.09
C ALA A 38 0.01 4.85 -7.40
N ARG A 39 0.46 5.93 -8.02
CA ARG A 39 0.07 7.29 -7.63
C ARG A 39 -1.39 7.52 -7.99
N GLY A 40 -2.18 8.11 -7.09
CA GLY A 40 -3.57 8.43 -7.40
C GLY A 40 -3.67 9.57 -8.42
N ASN A 41 -4.66 9.51 -9.32
CA ASN A 41 -4.76 10.45 -10.46
C ASN A 41 -5.13 11.89 -10.06
N ASN A 42 -5.95 12.05 -9.01
CA ASN A 42 -6.46 13.35 -8.56
C ASN A 42 -5.95 13.75 -7.18
N VAL A 43 -4.92 13.05 -6.69
CA VAL A 43 -4.38 13.23 -5.35
C VAL A 43 -2.86 13.32 -5.38
N SER A 44 -2.28 13.92 -4.34
CA SER A 44 -0.84 14.12 -4.20
C SER A 44 -0.09 12.91 -3.63
N TYR A 45 -0.80 11.82 -3.31
CA TYR A 45 -0.27 10.65 -2.62
C TYR A 45 -0.49 9.35 -3.42
N ASP A 46 0.22 8.30 -3.02
CA ASP A 46 0.09 6.97 -3.61
C ASP A 46 -1.03 6.17 -2.92
N LEU A 47 -1.60 5.20 -3.65
CA LEU A 47 -2.44 4.16 -3.05
C LEU A 47 -1.64 3.34 -2.04
N TRP A 48 -2.33 2.71 -1.10
CA TRP A 48 -1.71 1.95 -0.02
C TRP A 48 -1.99 0.47 -0.18
N TRP A 49 -1.01 -0.36 0.18
CA TRP A 49 -1.17 -1.80 0.12
C TRP A 49 -2.16 -2.28 1.18
N ASN A 50 -3.24 -2.91 0.72
CA ASN A 50 -4.21 -3.54 1.59
C ASN A 50 -3.90 -5.04 1.72
N GLN A 51 -3.26 -5.43 2.83
CA GLN A 51 -2.91 -6.84 3.11
C GLN A 51 -4.14 -7.75 3.23
N GLN A 52 -5.33 -7.21 3.55
CA GLN A 52 -6.55 -8.01 3.68
C GLN A 52 -7.11 -8.42 2.31
N THR A 53 -6.94 -7.56 1.31
CA THR A 53 -7.50 -7.76 -0.03
C THR A 53 -6.44 -8.03 -1.09
N ASN A 54 -5.16 -7.95 -0.73
CA ASN A 54 -4.00 -8.08 -1.60
C ASN A 54 -4.07 -7.17 -2.84
N VAL A 55 -4.52 -5.93 -2.65
CA VAL A 55 -4.57 -4.90 -3.70
C VAL A 55 -4.12 -3.56 -3.15
N CYS A 56 -3.63 -2.68 -4.02
CA CYS A 56 -3.45 -1.27 -3.68
C CYS A 56 -4.83 -0.60 -3.61
N ASP A 57 -5.18 -0.05 -2.45
CA ASP A 57 -6.46 0.59 -2.19
C ASP A 57 -6.24 2.01 -1.64
N TRP A 58 -7.31 2.77 -1.54
CA TRP A 58 -7.25 4.14 -1.05
C TRP A 58 -6.84 4.19 0.43
N PRO A 59 -6.04 5.17 0.86
CA PRO A 59 -5.58 5.29 2.26
C PRO A 59 -6.71 5.30 3.30
N CYS A 60 -7.88 5.84 2.95
CA CYS A 60 -9.08 5.82 3.80
C CYS A 60 -9.64 4.41 4.07
N ARG A 61 -9.32 3.42 3.23
CA ARG A 61 -9.73 2.01 3.36
C ARG A 61 -8.62 1.11 3.91
N VAL A 62 -7.43 1.67 4.14
CA VAL A 62 -6.26 0.92 4.61
C VAL A 62 -5.82 1.45 5.98
N GLN A 63 -5.79 0.55 6.96
CA GLN A 63 -5.26 0.85 8.29
C GLN A 63 -3.75 0.66 8.28
N CYS A 64 -2.99 1.71 7.98
CA CYS A 64 -1.54 1.68 8.00
C CYS A 64 -0.97 2.96 8.63
N THR A 65 -0.10 2.80 9.63
CA THR A 65 0.53 3.89 10.39
C THR A 65 2.04 3.96 10.16
N ASN A 66 2.55 3.19 9.20
CA ASN A 66 3.97 3.12 8.87
C ASN A 66 4.42 4.35 8.07
N GLN A 67 5.66 4.37 7.58
CA GLN A 67 6.15 5.46 6.73
C GLN A 67 5.65 5.32 5.28
N LEU A 68 5.81 6.36 4.49
CA LEU A 68 5.58 6.31 3.04
C LEU A 68 6.93 6.33 2.32
N PHE A 69 7.17 5.35 1.46
CA PHE A 69 8.40 5.29 0.70
C PHE A 69 8.43 6.43 -0.32
N GLY A 70 9.48 7.26 -0.28
CA GLY A 70 9.67 8.36 -1.24
C GLY A 70 8.56 9.42 -1.19
N SER A 71 8.02 9.70 0.00
CA SER A 71 7.05 10.77 0.25
C SER A 71 7.52 11.61 1.45
N THR A 72 7.32 12.92 1.38
CA THR A 72 7.57 13.85 2.50
C THR A 72 6.35 14.01 3.40
N THR A 73 5.17 13.63 2.91
CA THR A 73 3.90 13.66 3.65
C THR A 73 3.80 12.46 4.59
N SER A 74 3.29 12.66 5.81
CA SER A 74 3.06 11.58 6.77
C SER A 74 1.80 10.77 6.45
N THR A 75 1.70 9.57 7.00
CA THR A 75 0.49 8.73 6.88
C THR A 75 -0.73 9.40 7.48
N GLN A 76 -0.58 10.14 8.58
CA GLN A 76 -1.68 10.88 9.20
C GLN A 76 -2.17 12.02 8.30
N GLN A 77 -1.25 12.74 7.64
CA GLN A 77 -1.62 13.78 6.68
C GLN A 77 -2.37 13.17 5.49
N VAL A 78 -1.83 12.12 4.87
CA VAL A 78 -2.50 11.41 3.76
C VAL A 78 -3.85 10.84 4.18
N GLN A 79 -3.96 10.26 5.38
CA GLN A 79 -5.24 9.78 5.89
C GLN A 79 -6.22 10.93 6.09
N SER A 80 -5.81 12.03 6.72
CA SER A 80 -6.67 13.21 6.91
C SER A 80 -7.14 13.82 5.59
N GLU A 81 -6.26 13.92 4.58
CA GLU A 81 -6.60 14.36 3.24
C GLU A 81 -7.57 13.37 2.57
N SER A 82 -7.24 12.07 2.57
CA SER A 82 -8.10 11.03 2.02
C SER A 82 -9.49 10.99 2.67
N LEU A 83 -9.57 11.29 3.97
CA LEU A 83 -10.83 11.42 4.69
C LEU A 83 -11.53 12.75 4.39
N ALA A 84 -10.82 13.84 4.12
CA ALA A 84 -11.44 15.13 3.78
C ALA A 84 -12.07 15.11 2.37
N PHE A 85 -11.49 14.34 1.45
CA PHE A 85 -12.08 14.05 0.13
C PHE A 85 -13.17 12.94 0.18
N PHE A 86 -13.72 12.65 1.37
CA PHE A 86 -14.67 11.57 1.70
C PHE A 86 -15.82 11.36 0.70
N ASN A 87 -16.30 12.43 0.08
CA ASN A 87 -17.47 12.40 -0.78
C ASN A 87 -17.18 11.95 -2.22
N ASN A 88 -15.92 11.97 -2.68
CA ASN A 88 -15.58 11.69 -4.07
C ASN A 88 -14.70 10.43 -4.29
N ASP A 89 -13.92 9.95 -3.31
CA ASP A 89 -12.94 8.88 -3.61
C ASP A 89 -13.23 7.53 -2.92
N CYS A 90 -13.58 7.52 -1.63
CA CYS A 90 -13.71 6.27 -0.86
C CYS A 90 -15.07 5.58 -0.99
N ARG A 91 -16.10 6.29 -1.46
CA ARG A 91 -17.42 5.72 -1.82
C ARG A 91 -17.68 5.69 -3.33
N ALA A 92 -17.07 6.59 -4.11
CA ALA A 92 -17.40 6.73 -5.53
C ALA A 92 -16.56 5.85 -6.48
N TYR A 93 -15.41 5.31 -6.03
CA TYR A 93 -14.70 4.28 -6.78
C TYR A 93 -15.03 2.88 -6.24
N PRO A 94 -16.02 2.18 -6.83
CA PRO A 94 -16.19 0.75 -6.59
C PRO A 94 -14.90 0.02 -7.01
N ARG A 95 -14.62 -1.11 -6.37
CA ARG A 95 -13.50 -1.98 -6.77
C ARG A 95 -13.62 -2.25 -8.27
N ILE A 96 -12.67 -1.78 -9.06
CA ILE A 96 -12.54 -2.23 -10.45
C ILE A 96 -11.98 -3.66 -10.33
N PHE A 97 -12.87 -4.63 -10.44
CA PHE A 97 -12.53 -6.05 -10.62
C PHE A 97 -12.03 -6.28 -12.05
#